data_AF-U9TNW5-F1
#
_entry.id   AF-U9TNW5-F1
#
_cell.length_a   1.000
_cell.length_b   1.000
_cell.length_c   1.000
_cell.angle_alpha   90.00
_cell.angle_beta   90.00
_cell.angle_gamma   90.00
#
_symmetry.space_group_name_H-M   'P 1'
#
loop_
_entity.id
_entity.type
_entity.pdbx_description
1 polymer ?
#
loop_
_entity_poly.entity_id
_entity_poly.type
_entity_poly.pdbx_seq_one_letter_code
_entity_poly.pdbx_strand_id
1 'polypeptide(L)'
;TIPTPTRPNICGYLFNDYNSAPIPWEFPEREPIGIRGVYQILHNNTLLVSQLETDNSWRFQVIDLPKVVGNKDKGYFNVKVESTYPAINSTIRPDIQNVKINFYDPIELSDGNLTIYQLIDNQPYLRQYITKSSCTVSIDGKTVIAKILDSTFSVFGGIYYIKMDNNFVRDKTYKESLLGIRDNIWNFNVKQKEVPFAHSMNGLLRLTPEGTKYFDSLPQENRSNFFNNLLNDLADVIPVPRSRLTSDEKTQLDLNVNEKQYLISIGVEETRVDNDYLSVETVVNDINTMVKSKDLTSINNGQASKYLDQSYGFIPT
;
A
#
# COMPACT_ATOMS: atom_id res chain seq x y z
N THR A 1 -47.98 8.40 39.32
CA THR A 1 -46.58 8.87 39.22
C THR A 1 -45.91 8.12 38.09
N ILE A 2 -45.64 8.79 36.97
CA ILE A 2 -44.89 8.19 35.86
C ILE A 2 -43.46 8.01 36.37
N PRO A 3 -42.86 6.81 36.28
CA PRO A 3 -41.47 6.63 36.70
C PRO A 3 -40.60 7.52 35.82
N THR A 4 -39.84 8.41 36.44
CA THR A 4 -38.84 9.23 35.77
C THR A 4 -37.91 8.27 35.02
N PRO A 5 -37.72 8.43 33.70
CA PRO A 5 -36.84 7.53 32.96
C PRO A 5 -35.45 7.59 33.59
N THR A 6 -34.92 6.41 33.92
CA THR A 6 -33.57 6.24 34.46
C THR A 6 -32.58 6.84 33.48
N ARG A 7 -32.00 7.98 33.86
CA ARG A 7 -31.01 8.66 33.03
C ARG A 7 -29.71 7.85 33.03
N PRO A 8 -29.15 7.54 31.86
CA PRO A 8 -27.84 6.90 31.80
C PRO A 8 -26.79 7.85 32.38
N ASN A 9 -25.87 7.31 33.16
CA ASN A 9 -24.71 8.02 33.71
C ASN A 9 -23.46 7.22 33.38
N ILE A 10 -22.32 7.90 33.22
CA ILE A 10 -21.02 7.25 33.09
C ILE A 10 -20.20 7.42 34.36
N CYS A 11 -19.56 6.34 34.79
CA CYS A 11 -18.61 6.29 35.90
C CYS A 11 -17.47 5.37 35.46
N GLY A 12 -16.24 5.65 35.89
CA GLY A 12 -15.11 4.82 35.51
C GLY A 12 -13.89 5.05 36.39
N TYR A 13 -12.95 4.12 36.29
CA TYR A 13 -11.59 4.28 36.78
C TYR A 13 -10.66 4.09 35.59
N LEU A 14 -9.64 4.94 35.48
CA LEU A 14 -8.62 4.81 34.44
C LEU A 14 -7.43 4.05 35.02
N PHE A 15 -6.90 3.10 34.27
CA PHE A 15 -5.70 2.35 34.63
C PHE A 15 -4.68 2.48 33.52
N ASN A 16 -3.40 2.36 33.88
CA ASN A 16 -2.30 2.21 32.94
C ASN A 16 -1.49 0.96 33.29
N ASP A 17 -0.57 0.58 32.41
CA ASP A 17 0.22 -0.65 32.60
C ASP A 17 1.40 -0.49 33.57
N TYR A 18 1.65 0.72 34.06
CA TYR A 18 2.83 1.05 34.86
C TYR A 18 2.52 1.19 36.34
N ASN A 19 1.27 1.51 36.69
CA ASN A 19 0.86 1.83 38.04
C ASN A 19 -0.40 1.06 38.42
N SER A 20 -0.37 0.41 39.57
CA SER A 20 -1.54 -0.26 40.16
C SER A 20 -2.57 0.73 40.71
N ALA A 21 -2.18 1.99 40.94
CA ALA A 21 -3.11 3.03 41.37
C ALA A 21 -3.92 3.58 40.17
N PRO A 22 -5.25 3.74 40.31
CA PRO A 22 -6.08 4.31 39.26
C PRO A 22 -5.69 5.77 39.01
N ILE A 23 -5.66 6.15 37.74
CA ILE A 23 -5.56 7.53 37.29
C ILE A 23 -6.91 8.20 37.59
N PRO A 24 -6.93 9.44 38.12
CA PRO A 24 -8.16 10.17 38.39
C PRO A 24 -9.07 10.19 37.16
N TRP A 25 -10.32 9.75 37.34
CA TRP A 25 -11.37 9.92 36.34
C TRP A 25 -11.71 11.40 36.27
N GLU A 26 -11.45 12.03 35.13
CA GLU A 26 -11.60 13.47 34.98
C GLU A 26 -13.06 13.93 34.87
N PHE A 27 -14.00 13.03 34.54
CA PHE A 27 -15.42 13.37 34.63
C PHE A 27 -15.89 13.33 36.08
N PRO A 28 -16.86 14.18 36.45
CA PRO A 28 -17.55 14.07 37.73
C PRO A 28 -18.12 12.67 37.96
N GLU A 29 -18.10 12.23 39.21
CA GLU A 29 -18.69 10.96 39.59
C GLU A 29 -20.21 11.00 39.28
N ARG A 30 -20.68 10.07 38.44
CA ARG A 30 -22.04 10.02 37.87
C ARG A 30 -22.38 11.17 36.93
N GLU A 31 -21.54 11.39 35.92
CA GLU A 31 -21.83 12.38 34.88
C GLU A 31 -23.08 11.97 34.06
N PRO A 32 -24.12 12.82 33.96
CA PRO A 32 -25.30 12.55 33.15
C PRO A 32 -24.98 12.59 31.67
N ILE A 33 -25.23 11.49 30.96
CA ILE A 33 -24.97 11.41 29.53
C ILE A 33 -26.26 11.56 28.73
N GLY A 34 -26.14 11.81 27.42
CA GLY A 34 -27.28 11.93 26.51
C GLY A 34 -28.24 10.74 26.65
N ILE A 35 -29.52 10.92 26.34
CA ILE A 35 -30.58 9.89 26.54
C ILE A 35 -30.28 8.53 25.88
N ARG A 36 -29.36 8.49 24.90
CA ARG A 36 -28.91 7.27 24.22
C ARG A 36 -27.58 6.70 24.74
N GLY A 37 -26.94 7.36 25.70
CA GLY A 37 -25.69 6.93 26.33
C GLY A 37 -24.52 6.74 25.37
N VAL A 38 -24.42 7.60 24.34
CA VAL A 38 -23.43 7.43 23.28
C VAL A 38 -22.05 7.87 23.74
N TYR A 39 -21.06 7.00 23.58
CA TYR A 39 -19.64 7.30 23.75
C TYR A 39 -18.82 6.65 22.64
N GLN A 40 -17.62 7.19 22.39
CA GLN A 40 -16.68 6.65 21.42
C GLN A 40 -15.25 6.90 21.88
N ILE A 41 -14.35 5.96 21.66
CA ILE A 41 -12.90 6.16 21.83
C ILE A 41 -12.31 6.48 20.47
N LEU A 42 -11.66 7.64 20.37
CA LEU A 42 -11.00 8.14 19.18
C LEU A 42 -9.58 7.55 19.05
N HIS A 43 -9.01 7.60 17.85
CA HIS A 43 -7.70 7.01 17.56
C HIS A 43 -6.52 7.67 18.29
N ASN A 44 -6.70 8.91 18.77
CA ASN A 44 -5.73 9.61 19.60
C ASN A 44 -5.87 9.29 21.10
N ASN A 45 -6.57 8.19 21.44
CA ASN A 45 -6.92 7.78 22.79
C ASN A 45 -7.82 8.77 23.54
N THR A 46 -8.57 9.63 22.86
CA THR A 46 -9.56 10.49 23.53
C THR A 46 -10.90 9.76 23.65
N LEU A 47 -11.48 9.69 24.85
CA LEU A 47 -12.86 9.26 25.06
C LEU A 47 -13.79 10.46 24.83
N LEU A 48 -14.69 10.32 23.87
CA LEU A 48 -15.76 11.25 23.56
C LEU A 48 -17.07 10.74 24.16
N VAL A 49 -17.75 11.56 24.96
CA VAL A 49 -19.02 11.21 25.58
C VAL A 49 -20.08 12.25 25.26
N SER A 50 -21.22 11.78 24.75
CA SER A 50 -22.39 12.63 24.47
C SER A 50 -23.04 13.10 25.76
N GLN A 51 -23.38 14.38 25.81
CA GLN A 51 -24.01 15.01 26.95
C GLN A 51 -25.51 15.21 26.69
N LEU A 52 -26.24 15.64 27.73
CA LEU A 52 -27.65 16.00 27.60
C LEU A 52 -27.84 17.10 26.55
N GLU A 53 -28.70 16.82 25.58
CA GLU A 53 -29.21 17.82 24.65
C GLU A 53 -30.03 18.85 25.43
N THR A 54 -29.82 20.11 25.11
CA THR A 54 -30.66 21.23 25.56
C THR A 54 -31.49 21.71 24.39
N ASP A 55 -32.50 22.56 24.64
CA ASP A 55 -33.51 22.97 23.67
C ASP A 55 -32.97 23.50 22.33
N ASN A 56 -31.69 23.88 22.22
CA ASN A 56 -31.04 24.27 20.96
C ASN A 56 -29.53 23.93 20.88
N SER A 57 -28.98 23.04 21.71
CA SER A 57 -27.56 22.67 21.60
C SER A 57 -27.26 21.23 22.02
N TRP A 58 -26.33 20.63 21.29
CA TRP A 58 -25.66 19.38 21.67
C TRP A 58 -24.21 19.70 22.06
N ARG A 59 -23.66 18.90 22.97
CA ARG A 59 -22.28 19.05 23.44
C ARG A 59 -21.66 17.68 23.66
N PHE A 60 -20.34 17.62 23.58
CA PHE A 60 -19.57 16.46 23.99
C PHE A 60 -18.64 16.84 25.13
N GLN A 61 -18.39 15.89 26.02
CA GLN A 61 -17.27 15.96 26.95
C GLN A 61 -16.18 15.02 26.46
N VAL A 62 -14.93 15.44 26.61
CA VAL A 62 -13.76 14.67 26.21
C VAL A 62 -12.80 14.55 27.37
N ILE A 63 -12.19 13.37 27.49
CA ILE A 63 -11.02 13.14 28.34
C ILE A 63 -10.00 12.34 27.56
N ASP A 64 -8.73 12.56 27.87
CA ASP A 64 -7.67 11.74 27.31
C ASP A 64 -7.52 10.45 28.12
N LEU A 65 -7.58 9.32 27.44
CA LEU A 65 -7.33 8.02 28.06
C LEU A 65 -5.83 7.78 28.17
N PRO A 66 -5.37 7.15 29.27
CA PRO A 66 -3.98 6.74 29.39
C PRO A 66 -3.58 5.83 28.23
N LYS A 67 -2.35 6.01 27.75
CA LYS A 67 -1.78 5.08 26.77
C LYS A 67 -1.48 3.75 27.46
N VAL A 68 -2.24 2.72 27.08
CA VAL A 68 -1.87 1.32 27.35
C VAL A 68 -0.50 1.11 26.69
N VAL A 69 0.47 0.64 27.46
CA VAL A 69 1.88 0.41 27.12
C VAL A 69 2.79 1.63 26.87
N GLY A 70 2.35 2.88 27.13
CA GLY A 70 3.23 4.07 27.13
C GLY A 70 3.98 4.33 25.82
N ASN A 71 5.32 4.48 25.87
CA ASN A 71 6.21 4.78 24.71
C ASN A 71 6.54 3.55 23.83
N LYS A 72 5.90 2.39 24.05
CA LYS A 72 6.15 1.18 23.25
C LYS A 72 5.61 1.30 21.83
N ASP A 73 4.45 1.94 21.68
CA ASP A 73 3.92 2.26 20.36
C ASP A 73 4.72 3.41 19.76
N LYS A 74 5.64 3.09 18.85
CA LYS A 74 6.53 4.05 18.17
C LYS A 74 5.83 4.78 17.01
N GLY A 75 4.52 4.99 17.13
CA GLY A 75 3.68 5.65 16.13
C GLY A 75 3.12 4.70 15.06
N TYR A 76 3.23 3.39 15.26
CA TYR A 76 2.72 2.38 14.32
C TYR A 76 1.25 2.04 14.56
N PHE A 77 0.66 2.52 15.67
CA PHE A 77 -0.65 2.07 16.17
C PHE A 77 -0.66 0.56 16.39
N ASN A 78 0.51 0.05 16.79
CA ASN A 78 0.79 -1.36 16.99
C ASN A 78 1.90 -1.51 18.04
N VAL A 79 1.51 -1.87 19.27
CA VAL A 79 2.41 -1.98 20.43
C VAL A 79 3.46 -3.09 20.32
N LYS A 80 3.34 -3.97 19.32
CA LYS A 80 4.30 -5.07 19.07
C LYS A 80 5.40 -4.70 18.09
N VAL A 81 5.23 -3.63 17.31
CA VAL A 81 6.23 -3.13 16.36
C VAL A 81 7.17 -2.17 17.08
N GLU A 82 8.46 -2.47 17.04
CA GLU A 82 9.51 -1.64 17.62
C GLU A 82 10.00 -0.58 16.62
N SER A 83 10.27 -0.98 15.39
CA SER A 83 10.75 -0.07 14.35
C SER A 83 10.60 -0.67 12.96
N THR A 84 10.69 0.18 11.93
CA THR A 84 10.69 -0.24 10.54
C THR A 84 11.85 0.38 9.76
N TYR A 85 12.18 -0.25 8.64
CA TYR A 85 13.01 0.34 7.59
C TYR A 85 12.26 0.23 6.26
N PRO A 86 11.94 1.34 5.58
CA PRO A 86 12.18 2.74 5.97
C PRO A 86 11.50 3.11 7.28
N ALA A 87 12.01 4.08 8.03
CA ALA A 87 11.31 4.55 9.22
C ALA A 87 10.15 5.50 8.84
N ILE A 88 9.14 5.63 9.71
CA ILE A 88 8.07 6.62 9.53
C ILE A 88 8.66 8.02 9.33
N ASN A 89 8.13 8.77 8.35
CA ASN A 89 8.54 10.12 7.96
C ASN A 89 10.02 10.24 7.52
N SER A 90 10.71 9.13 7.27
CA SER A 90 12.09 9.16 6.78
C SER A 90 12.18 9.47 5.29
N THR A 91 13.39 9.70 4.81
CA THR A 91 13.69 9.87 3.39
C THR A 91 14.75 8.86 2.96
N ILE A 92 14.41 7.97 2.04
CA ILE A 92 15.28 6.87 1.58
C ILE A 92 15.75 7.07 0.15
N ARG A 93 16.80 6.35 -0.23
CA ARG A 93 17.16 6.21 -1.63
C ARG A 93 16.23 5.21 -2.32
N PRO A 94 15.95 5.37 -3.62
CA PRO A 94 15.05 4.47 -4.37
C PRO A 94 15.64 3.05 -4.57
N ASP A 95 16.95 2.87 -4.40
CA ASP A 95 17.71 1.64 -4.71
C ASP A 95 17.71 0.60 -3.58
N ILE A 96 16.88 0.75 -2.56
CA ILE A 96 16.79 -0.24 -1.49
C ILE A 96 16.13 -1.52 -2.01
N GLN A 97 16.60 -2.67 -1.50
CA GLN A 97 16.17 -3.98 -1.98
C GLN A 97 15.18 -4.68 -1.04
N ASN A 98 15.08 -4.18 0.19
CA ASN A 98 14.25 -4.79 1.22
C ASN A 98 13.65 -3.73 2.14
N VAL A 99 12.44 -4.01 2.61
CA VAL A 99 11.84 -3.34 3.75
C VAL A 99 11.92 -4.26 4.97
N LYS A 100 11.99 -3.67 6.17
CA LYS A 100 12.15 -4.42 7.42
C LYS A 100 11.15 -3.97 8.46
N ILE A 101 10.69 -4.91 9.28
CA ILE A 101 9.83 -4.65 10.44
C ILE A 101 10.46 -5.38 11.62
N ASN A 102 10.85 -4.63 12.65
CA ASN A 102 11.39 -5.15 13.90
C ASN A 102 10.28 -5.22 14.94
N PHE A 103 10.13 -6.37 15.58
CA PHE A 103 9.18 -6.62 16.65
C PHE A 103 9.90 -6.74 17.99
N TYR A 104 9.24 -6.36 19.09
CA TYR A 104 9.82 -6.51 20.43
C TYR A 104 10.01 -7.99 20.81
N ASP A 105 9.07 -8.84 20.40
CA ASP A 105 8.99 -10.26 20.74
C ASP A 105 9.20 -11.13 19.48
N PRO A 106 9.69 -12.38 19.61
CA PRO A 106 9.85 -13.28 18.47
C PRO A 106 8.54 -13.59 17.76
N ILE A 107 8.57 -13.58 16.42
CA ILE A 107 7.42 -13.79 15.55
C ILE A 107 7.59 -14.98 14.61
N GLU A 108 6.51 -15.31 13.91
CA GLU A 108 6.52 -16.16 12.72
C GLU A 108 5.59 -15.58 11.64
N LEU A 109 5.95 -15.80 10.37
CA LEU A 109 5.15 -15.35 9.22
C LEU A 109 3.84 -16.13 9.12
N SER A 110 2.76 -15.41 8.86
CA SER A 110 1.39 -15.93 8.72
C SER A 110 0.81 -15.54 7.35
N ASP A 111 -0.51 -15.43 7.23
CA ASP A 111 -1.25 -15.37 5.96
C ASP A 111 -1.57 -13.95 5.49
N GLY A 112 -1.43 -12.94 6.36
CA GLY A 112 -1.56 -11.54 5.94
C GLY A 112 -0.45 -11.12 4.97
N ASN A 113 -0.61 -9.96 4.33
CA ASN A 113 0.35 -9.42 3.37
C ASN A 113 0.90 -8.05 3.78
N LEU A 114 2.00 -7.63 3.16
CA LEU A 114 2.35 -6.22 3.07
C LEU A 114 1.90 -5.69 1.72
N THR A 115 1.40 -4.46 1.70
CA THR A 115 1.03 -3.77 0.47
C THR A 115 1.68 -2.40 0.43
N ILE A 116 2.41 -2.13 -0.65
CA ILE A 116 3.14 -0.87 -0.85
C ILE A 116 2.34 0.01 -1.79
N TYR A 117 2.11 1.25 -1.36
CA TYR A 117 1.40 2.26 -2.13
C TYR A 117 2.27 3.50 -2.31
N GLN A 118 2.11 4.16 -3.46
CA GLN A 118 2.53 5.52 -3.70
C GLN A 118 1.34 6.46 -3.51
N LEU A 119 1.56 7.63 -2.92
CA LEU A 119 0.57 8.70 -2.84
C LEU A 119 0.84 9.74 -3.92
N ILE A 120 -0.15 9.95 -4.80
CA ILE A 120 -0.16 11.03 -5.80
C ILE A 120 -1.49 11.76 -5.61
N ASP A 121 -1.44 13.06 -5.35
CA ASP A 121 -2.64 13.89 -5.07
C ASP A 121 -3.57 13.28 -4.00
N ASN A 122 -2.99 12.76 -2.93
CA ASN A 122 -3.66 12.03 -1.84
C ASN A 122 -4.42 10.75 -2.26
N GLN A 123 -4.23 10.27 -3.49
CA GLN A 123 -4.77 8.99 -3.95
C GLN A 123 -3.71 7.88 -3.84
N PRO A 124 -4.05 6.71 -3.29
CA PRO A 124 -3.12 5.59 -3.17
C PRO A 124 -3.05 4.77 -4.47
N TYR A 125 -1.86 4.66 -5.04
CA TYR A 125 -1.54 3.82 -6.18
C TYR A 125 -0.74 2.61 -5.73
N LEU A 126 -1.28 1.42 -5.97
CA LEU A 126 -0.60 0.18 -5.63
C LEU A 126 0.70 0.05 -6.43
N ARG A 127 1.80 -0.27 -5.73
CA ARG A 127 3.11 -0.56 -6.33
C ARG A 127 3.48 -2.03 -6.23
N GLN A 128 3.20 -2.64 -5.09
CA GLN A 128 3.58 -4.03 -4.85
C GLN A 128 2.74 -4.69 -3.76
N TYR A 129 2.36 -5.94 -4.01
CA TYR A 129 1.89 -6.90 -3.01
C TYR A 129 3.05 -7.81 -2.58
N ILE A 130 3.23 -7.98 -1.28
CA ILE A 130 4.28 -8.84 -0.71
C ILE A 130 3.62 -9.89 0.16
N THR A 131 3.72 -11.13 -0.28
CA THR A 131 3.24 -12.31 0.44
C THR A 131 4.35 -12.92 1.27
N LYS A 132 4.01 -13.86 2.15
CA LYS A 132 4.96 -14.66 2.95
C LYS A 132 6.12 -15.24 2.13
N SER A 133 5.91 -15.60 0.87
CA SER A 133 6.94 -16.17 -0.01
C SER A 133 8.10 -15.21 -0.32
N SER A 134 7.86 -13.90 -0.25
CA SER A 134 8.85 -12.85 -0.46
C SER A 134 9.49 -12.36 0.84
N CYS A 135 9.18 -13.01 1.96
CA CYS A 135 9.60 -12.61 3.30
C CYS A 135 10.51 -13.66 3.93
N THR A 136 11.43 -13.19 4.75
CA THR A 136 12.25 -14.03 5.65
C THR A 136 12.24 -13.44 7.05
N VAL A 137 12.49 -14.29 8.04
CA VAL A 137 12.64 -13.85 9.44
C VAL A 137 14.11 -13.96 9.82
N SER A 138 14.65 -12.95 10.49
CA SER A 138 16.00 -12.94 11.03
C SER A 138 16.24 -14.10 12.02
N ILE A 139 17.52 -14.37 12.28
CA ILE A 139 17.95 -15.48 13.16
C ILE A 139 17.42 -15.31 14.59
N ASP A 140 17.35 -14.08 15.10
CA ASP A 140 16.77 -13.77 16.42
C ASP A 140 15.23 -13.93 16.47
N GLY A 141 14.60 -14.17 15.33
CA GLY A 141 13.16 -14.35 15.21
C GLY A 141 12.34 -13.07 15.29
N LYS A 142 12.97 -11.88 15.33
CA LYS A 142 12.28 -10.61 15.65
C LYS A 142 12.11 -9.67 14.46
N THR A 143 12.86 -9.86 13.38
CA THR A 143 12.82 -8.98 12.21
C THR A 143 12.27 -9.71 11.01
N VAL A 144 11.20 -9.17 10.43
CA VAL A 144 10.77 -9.55 9.09
C VAL A 144 11.57 -8.75 8.06
N ILE A 145 12.13 -9.43 7.08
CA ILE A 145 12.81 -8.85 5.92
C ILE A 145 11.99 -9.21 4.68
N ALA A 146 11.38 -8.20 4.07
CA ALA A 146 10.52 -8.35 2.91
C ALA A 146 11.23 -7.81 1.66
N LYS A 147 11.34 -8.64 0.63
CA LYS A 147 11.94 -8.26 -0.66
C LYS A 147 10.99 -7.36 -1.44
N ILE A 148 11.53 -6.31 -2.04
CA ILE A 148 10.80 -5.44 -2.95
C ILE A 148 11.31 -5.55 -4.38
N LEU A 149 10.49 -5.14 -5.34
CA LEU A 149 10.90 -5.04 -6.74
C LEU A 149 11.70 -3.76 -6.96
N ASP A 150 12.63 -3.78 -7.93
CA ASP A 150 13.38 -2.59 -8.33
C ASP A 150 12.46 -1.46 -8.82
N SER A 151 11.29 -1.84 -9.36
CA SER A 151 10.26 -0.91 -9.85
C SER A 151 9.36 -0.35 -8.75
N THR A 152 9.47 -0.80 -7.50
CA THR A 152 8.52 -0.43 -6.42
C THR A 152 8.60 1.06 -6.08
N PHE A 153 9.82 1.59 -5.93
CA PHE A 153 10.11 2.98 -5.56
C PHE A 153 10.69 3.80 -6.72
N SER A 154 10.20 3.55 -7.94
CA SER A 154 10.78 4.16 -9.13
C SER A 154 10.47 5.63 -9.33
N VAL A 155 9.43 6.18 -8.68
CA VAL A 155 9.11 7.62 -8.76
C VAL A 155 9.94 8.39 -7.74
N PHE A 156 10.93 9.12 -8.24
CA PHE A 156 11.79 9.95 -7.41
C PHE A 156 11.04 11.16 -6.85
N GLY A 157 11.32 11.52 -5.59
CA GLY A 157 10.57 12.56 -4.89
C GLY A 157 9.16 12.15 -4.45
N GLY A 158 8.75 10.91 -4.72
CA GLY A 158 7.43 10.39 -4.36
C GLY A 158 7.27 10.12 -2.86
N ILE A 159 6.01 10.18 -2.41
CA ILE A 159 5.58 9.79 -1.06
C ILE A 159 5.02 8.38 -1.16
N TYR A 160 5.45 7.50 -0.25
CA TYR A 160 5.02 6.11 -0.21
C TYR A 160 4.57 5.73 1.20
N TYR A 161 3.70 4.72 1.29
CA TYR A 161 3.42 4.05 2.55
C TYR A 161 3.29 2.54 2.37
N ILE A 162 3.48 1.83 3.48
CA ILE A 162 3.35 0.38 3.52
C ILE A 162 2.28 0.01 4.53
N LYS A 163 1.25 -0.67 4.04
CA LYS A 163 0.23 -1.31 4.87
C LYS A 163 0.72 -2.70 5.26
N MET A 164 0.55 -3.05 6.53
CA MET A 164 0.71 -4.42 7.01
C MET A 164 -0.65 -4.93 7.41
N ASP A 165 -1.11 -6.03 6.84
CA ASP A 165 -2.40 -6.62 7.21
C ASP A 165 -2.35 -7.19 8.63
N ASN A 166 -3.52 -7.24 9.27
CA ASN A 166 -3.69 -8.07 10.46
C ASN A 166 -3.34 -9.51 10.11
N ASN A 167 -2.76 -10.26 11.07
CA ASN A 167 -2.34 -11.63 10.86
C ASN A 167 -1.24 -11.79 9.78
N PHE A 168 -0.49 -10.72 9.43
CA PHE A 168 0.75 -10.84 8.64
C PHE A 168 1.81 -11.65 9.39
N VAL A 169 1.90 -11.46 10.70
CA VAL A 169 2.74 -12.25 11.61
C VAL A 169 1.94 -12.72 12.82
N ARG A 170 2.45 -13.77 13.47
CA ARG A 170 1.98 -14.27 14.75
C ARG A 170 3.08 -14.20 15.79
N ASP A 171 2.70 -14.04 17.06
CA ASP A 171 3.61 -14.29 18.17
C ASP A 171 4.08 -15.75 18.12
N LYS A 172 5.39 -15.97 18.19
CA LYS A 172 5.95 -17.32 18.03
C LYS A 172 5.59 -18.25 19.18
N THR A 173 5.43 -17.72 20.39
CA THR A 173 5.16 -18.47 21.62
C THR A 173 3.68 -18.75 21.78
N TYR A 174 2.85 -17.70 21.66
CA TYR A 174 1.41 -17.79 21.93
C TYR A 174 0.59 -18.18 20.69
N LYS A 175 1.21 -18.15 19.49
CA LYS A 175 0.53 -18.40 18.20
C LYS A 175 -0.61 -17.42 17.91
N GLU A 176 -0.58 -16.27 18.57
CA GLU A 176 -1.57 -15.21 18.43
C GLU A 176 -1.29 -14.35 17.20
N SER A 177 -2.32 -14.12 16.39
CA SER A 177 -2.27 -13.20 15.26
C SER A 177 -2.06 -11.77 15.71
N LEU A 178 -0.99 -11.14 15.22
CA LEU A 178 -0.72 -9.75 15.56
C LEU A 178 -1.54 -8.81 14.68
N LEU A 179 -1.86 -7.64 15.24
CA LEU A 179 -2.41 -6.54 14.49
C LEU A 179 -1.41 -6.06 13.42
N GLY A 180 -1.96 -5.47 12.37
CA GLY A 180 -1.23 -4.88 11.26
C GLY A 180 -0.73 -3.46 11.55
N ILE A 181 -0.30 -2.78 10.48
CA ILE A 181 -0.07 -1.34 10.41
C ILE A 181 -1.03 -0.80 9.37
N ARG A 182 -1.87 0.16 9.79
CA ARG A 182 -2.94 0.72 8.95
C ARG A 182 -2.39 1.59 7.81
N ASP A 183 -3.27 1.91 6.88
CA ASP A 183 -2.97 2.76 5.73
C ASP A 183 -2.38 4.10 6.16
N ASN A 184 -1.37 4.56 5.42
CA ASN A 184 -0.69 5.84 5.59
C ASN A 184 0.01 6.07 6.95
N ILE A 185 0.02 5.09 7.87
CA ILE A 185 0.76 5.18 9.14
C ILE A 185 2.26 5.04 8.90
N TRP A 186 2.67 3.95 8.23
CA TRP A 186 4.06 3.74 7.85
C TRP A 186 4.35 4.40 6.50
N ASN A 187 4.44 5.73 6.51
CA ASN A 187 4.76 6.55 5.34
C ASN A 187 6.21 7.08 5.36
N PHE A 188 6.77 7.34 4.19
CA PHE A 188 8.12 7.87 4.00
C PHE A 188 8.27 8.50 2.60
N ASN A 189 9.37 9.21 2.40
CA ASN A 189 9.70 9.87 1.13
C ASN A 189 10.82 9.12 0.41
N VAL A 190 10.79 9.12 -0.91
CA VAL A 190 11.91 8.68 -1.75
C VAL A 190 12.68 9.89 -2.23
N LYS A 191 14.02 9.86 -2.11
CA LYS A 191 14.88 10.96 -2.55
C LYS A 191 14.66 11.27 -4.02
N GLN A 192 14.69 12.56 -4.33
CA GLN A 192 14.82 12.98 -5.71
C GLN A 192 16.18 12.51 -6.25
N LYS A 193 16.18 12.02 -7.48
CA LYS A 193 17.37 11.63 -8.23
C LYS A 193 17.32 12.39 -9.54
N GLU A 194 18.44 13.01 -9.92
CA GLU A 194 18.57 13.56 -11.26
C GLU A 194 18.54 12.42 -12.27
N VAL A 195 17.67 12.56 -13.24
CA VAL A 195 17.43 11.56 -14.27
C VAL A 195 18.22 11.99 -15.50
N PRO A 196 19.18 11.18 -15.98
CA PRO A 196 19.88 11.51 -17.21
C PRO A 196 18.89 11.46 -18.39
N PHE A 197 19.10 12.35 -19.36
CA PHE A 197 18.36 12.32 -20.61
C PHE A 197 18.57 10.96 -21.30
N ALA A 198 17.49 10.39 -21.82
CA ALA A 198 17.49 9.18 -22.61
C ALA A 198 16.56 9.35 -23.80
N HIS A 199 17.05 8.99 -25.00
CA HIS A 199 16.28 9.04 -26.24
C HIS A 199 15.10 8.07 -26.21
N SER A 200 14.08 8.38 -27.02
CA SER A 200 12.92 7.49 -27.21
C SER A 200 13.38 6.08 -27.59
N MET A 201 12.69 5.08 -27.08
CA MET A 201 13.01 3.67 -27.29
C MET A 201 11.75 2.88 -27.59
N ASN A 202 11.84 1.91 -28.49
CA ASN A 202 10.80 0.91 -28.67
C ASN A 202 11.18 -0.38 -27.96
N GLY A 203 10.18 -1.17 -27.62
CA GLY A 203 10.41 -2.54 -27.23
C GLY A 203 9.18 -3.40 -27.40
N LEU A 204 9.41 -4.70 -27.27
CA LEU A 204 8.41 -5.71 -27.50
C LEU A 204 7.91 -6.27 -26.18
N LEU A 205 6.59 -6.40 -26.10
CA LEU A 205 5.88 -7.21 -25.13
C LEU A 205 5.31 -8.44 -25.84
N ARG A 206 5.08 -9.53 -25.09
CA ARG A 206 4.41 -10.73 -25.60
C ARG A 206 3.09 -10.96 -24.89
N LEU A 207 2.06 -11.34 -25.64
CA LEU A 207 0.81 -11.83 -25.08
C LEU A 207 0.91 -13.30 -24.69
N THR A 208 0.20 -13.73 -23.65
CA THR A 208 0.01 -15.16 -23.37
C THR A 208 -0.79 -15.85 -24.50
N PRO A 209 -0.82 -17.19 -24.57
CA PRO A 209 -1.69 -17.90 -25.51
C PRO A 209 -3.17 -17.53 -25.34
N GLU A 210 -3.64 -17.36 -24.10
CA GLU A 210 -5.00 -16.90 -23.80
C GLU A 210 -5.22 -15.46 -24.26
N GLY A 211 -4.25 -14.58 -24.01
CA GLY A 211 -4.26 -13.20 -24.47
C GLY A 211 -4.35 -13.08 -25.98
N THR A 212 -3.62 -13.95 -26.68
CA THR A 212 -3.61 -14.03 -28.15
C THR A 212 -4.96 -14.49 -28.69
N LYS A 213 -5.56 -15.53 -28.09
CA LYS A 213 -6.91 -15.99 -28.43
C LYS A 213 -7.95 -14.89 -28.18
N TYR A 214 -7.85 -14.19 -27.05
CA TYR A 214 -8.72 -13.07 -26.73
C TYR A 214 -8.59 -11.95 -27.78
N PHE A 215 -7.37 -11.52 -28.11
CA PHE A 215 -7.13 -10.49 -29.13
C PHE A 215 -7.69 -10.90 -30.50
N ASP A 216 -7.50 -12.16 -30.91
CA ASP A 216 -8.03 -12.68 -32.18
C ASP A 216 -9.56 -12.66 -32.22
N SER A 217 -10.23 -12.88 -31.06
CA SER A 217 -11.69 -12.86 -30.94
C SER A 217 -12.30 -11.45 -31.04
N LEU A 218 -11.49 -10.39 -30.88
CA LEU A 218 -11.97 -9.01 -30.98
C LEU A 218 -12.30 -8.65 -32.44
N PRO A 219 -13.43 -7.97 -32.69
CA PRO A 219 -13.71 -7.32 -33.96
C PRO A 219 -12.58 -6.38 -34.37
N GLN A 220 -12.32 -6.24 -35.67
CA GLN A 220 -11.20 -5.45 -36.16
C GLN A 220 -11.26 -3.98 -35.69
N GLU A 221 -12.44 -3.36 -35.67
CA GLU A 221 -12.62 -2.01 -35.12
C GLU A 221 -12.28 -1.87 -33.63
N ASN A 222 -12.33 -2.97 -32.87
CA ASN A 222 -12.08 -2.98 -31.43
C ASN A 222 -10.64 -3.36 -31.07
N ARG A 223 -9.79 -3.74 -32.04
CA ARG A 223 -8.39 -4.08 -31.77
C ARG A 223 -7.56 -2.86 -31.37
N SER A 224 -7.85 -1.68 -31.91
CA SER A 224 -7.21 -0.41 -31.45
C SER A 224 -7.51 -0.14 -29.97
N ASN A 225 -8.73 -0.45 -29.50
CA ASN A 225 -9.08 -0.31 -28.09
C ASN A 225 -8.23 -1.21 -27.17
N PHE A 226 -7.81 -2.38 -27.65
CA PHE A 226 -6.89 -3.24 -26.88
C PHE A 226 -5.55 -2.54 -26.62
N PHE A 227 -4.95 -1.94 -27.64
CA PHE A 227 -3.69 -1.20 -27.49
C PHE A 227 -3.87 0.02 -26.62
N ASN A 228 -4.95 0.79 -26.80
CA ASN A 228 -5.23 1.94 -25.95
C ASN A 228 -5.39 1.57 -24.48
N ASN A 229 -6.12 0.49 -24.19
CA ASN A 229 -6.26 -0.04 -22.83
C ASN A 229 -4.92 -0.54 -22.28
N LEU A 230 -4.10 -1.21 -23.08
CA LEU A 230 -2.76 -1.64 -22.67
C LEU A 230 -1.87 -0.46 -22.29
N LEU A 231 -1.86 0.58 -23.10
CA LEU A 231 -1.06 1.78 -22.84
C LEU A 231 -1.59 2.56 -21.62
N ASN A 232 -2.91 2.58 -21.38
CA ASN A 232 -3.49 3.15 -20.16
C ASN A 232 -3.11 2.33 -18.92
N ASP A 233 -3.26 1.01 -18.98
CA ASP A 233 -2.85 0.12 -17.90
C ASP A 233 -1.37 0.32 -17.53
N LEU A 234 -0.48 0.42 -18.54
CA LEU A 234 0.95 0.65 -18.32
C LEU A 234 1.23 2.03 -17.72
N ALA A 235 0.55 3.08 -18.18
CA ALA A 235 0.69 4.44 -17.66
C ALA A 235 0.23 4.58 -16.21
N ASP A 236 -0.81 3.84 -15.81
CA ASP A 236 -1.31 3.85 -14.44
C ASP A 236 -0.38 3.08 -13.50
N VAL A 237 0.13 1.92 -13.96
CA VAL A 237 0.98 1.03 -13.16
C VAL A 237 2.40 1.60 -13.02
N ILE A 238 2.93 2.23 -14.07
CA ILE A 238 4.21 2.94 -14.06
C ILE A 238 3.82 4.38 -14.30
N PRO A 239 3.68 5.22 -13.26
CA PRO A 239 3.04 6.53 -13.27
C PRO A 239 3.82 7.50 -14.15
N VAL A 240 3.71 7.28 -15.45
CA VAL A 240 4.31 7.98 -16.56
C VAL A 240 3.15 8.56 -17.35
N PRO A 241 3.26 9.79 -17.85
CA PRO A 241 2.20 10.37 -18.65
C PRO A 241 1.83 9.45 -19.82
N ARG A 242 0.53 9.18 -20.00
CA ARG A 242 0.02 8.33 -21.09
C ARG A 242 0.52 8.74 -22.47
N SER A 243 0.76 10.03 -22.69
CA SER A 243 1.32 10.60 -23.92
C SER A 243 2.75 10.15 -24.23
N ARG A 244 3.48 9.60 -23.26
CA ARG A 244 4.82 9.04 -23.44
C ARG A 244 4.83 7.60 -23.92
N LEU A 245 3.67 6.93 -23.92
CA LEU A 245 3.56 5.55 -24.37
C LEU A 245 2.88 5.51 -25.74
N THR A 246 3.53 4.88 -26.71
CA THR A 246 3.05 4.79 -28.09
C THR A 246 2.96 3.33 -28.54
N SER A 247 2.18 3.07 -29.57
CA SER A 247 2.06 1.78 -30.23
C SER A 247 1.80 2.01 -31.71
N ASP A 248 2.30 1.11 -32.55
CA ASP A 248 1.96 1.10 -33.97
C ASP A 248 0.67 0.30 -34.27
N GLU A 249 0.02 -0.19 -33.21
CA GLU A 249 -1.19 -1.02 -33.21
C GLU A 249 -1.06 -2.29 -34.06
N LYS A 250 0.16 -2.80 -34.22
CA LYS A 250 0.43 -4.03 -34.95
C LYS A 250 0.82 -5.16 -34.02
N THR A 251 0.63 -6.36 -34.55
CA THR A 251 1.06 -7.60 -33.91
C THR A 251 1.98 -8.35 -34.84
N GLN A 252 2.96 -9.03 -34.26
CA GLN A 252 3.82 -9.97 -34.96
C GLN A 252 3.68 -11.35 -34.31
N LEU A 253 3.61 -12.42 -35.10
CA LEU A 253 3.62 -13.77 -34.56
C LEU A 253 5.00 -14.09 -33.97
N ASP A 254 5.06 -14.53 -32.71
CA ASP A 254 6.29 -15.04 -32.11
C ASP A 254 6.53 -16.48 -32.60
N LEU A 255 7.58 -16.66 -33.40
CA LEU A 255 7.97 -17.96 -33.96
C LEU A 255 8.86 -18.77 -33.01
N ASN A 256 9.28 -18.20 -31.87
CA ASN A 256 10.17 -18.85 -30.92
C ASN A 256 9.42 -19.66 -29.84
N VAL A 257 8.10 -19.76 -29.96
CA VAL A 257 7.22 -20.46 -29.01
C VAL A 257 6.35 -21.48 -29.73
N ASN A 258 5.97 -22.53 -29.00
CA ASN A 258 5.18 -23.64 -29.56
C ASN A 258 3.69 -23.30 -29.71
N GLU A 259 3.19 -22.38 -28.89
CA GLU A 259 1.82 -21.89 -28.96
C GLU A 259 1.76 -20.54 -29.68
N LYS A 260 0.67 -20.30 -30.42
CA LYS A 260 0.47 -19.04 -31.11
C LYS A 260 0.44 -17.89 -30.09
N GLN A 261 1.44 -17.02 -30.14
CA GLN A 261 1.53 -15.82 -29.31
C GLN A 261 1.88 -14.59 -30.16
N TYR A 262 1.34 -13.43 -29.80
CA TYR A 262 1.69 -12.18 -30.47
C TYR A 262 2.70 -11.36 -29.68
N LEU A 263 3.65 -10.79 -30.41
CA LEU A 263 4.50 -9.68 -30.00
C LEU A 263 3.82 -8.37 -30.37
N ILE A 264 3.90 -7.40 -29.46
CA ILE A 264 3.35 -6.06 -29.60
C ILE A 264 4.48 -5.05 -29.36
N SER A 265 4.61 -4.08 -30.26
CA SER A 265 5.54 -2.97 -30.10
C SER A 265 4.93 -1.87 -29.24
N ILE A 266 5.68 -1.44 -28.22
CA ILE A 266 5.38 -0.31 -27.37
C ILE A 266 6.57 0.65 -27.42
N GLY A 267 6.31 1.90 -27.77
CA GLY A 267 7.28 2.98 -27.72
C GLY A 267 7.20 3.72 -26.39
N VAL A 268 8.37 4.11 -25.88
CA VAL A 268 8.55 4.98 -24.72
C VAL A 268 9.26 6.22 -25.21
N GLU A 269 8.52 7.33 -25.26
CA GLU A 269 9.04 8.61 -25.75
C GLU A 269 10.00 9.25 -24.73
N GLU A 270 10.99 9.97 -25.25
CA GLU A 270 11.92 10.78 -24.47
C GLU A 270 11.20 11.87 -23.65
N THR A 271 11.84 12.23 -22.56
CA THR A 271 11.42 13.36 -21.74
C THR A 271 11.73 14.67 -22.48
N ARG A 272 10.69 15.46 -22.77
CA ARG A 272 10.84 16.80 -23.39
C ARG A 272 10.82 17.96 -22.38
N VAL A 273 10.65 17.67 -21.09
CA VAL A 273 10.53 18.67 -20.02
C VAL A 273 11.50 18.32 -18.90
N ASP A 274 12.31 19.28 -18.46
CA ASP A 274 13.39 19.12 -17.45
C ASP A 274 12.91 18.68 -16.05
N ASN A 275 11.63 18.35 -15.87
CA ASN A 275 11.00 17.96 -14.61
C ASN A 275 10.27 16.60 -14.67
N ASP A 276 10.46 15.79 -15.72
CA ASP A 276 9.86 14.45 -15.75
C ASP A 276 10.63 13.50 -14.83
N TYR A 277 9.91 12.76 -14.00
CA TYR A 277 10.46 12.01 -12.87
C TYR A 277 11.07 10.65 -13.28
N LEU A 278 10.92 10.22 -14.54
CA LEU A 278 11.31 8.89 -15.02
C LEU A 278 12.02 8.94 -16.39
N SER A 279 13.24 8.41 -16.50
CA SER A 279 13.93 8.24 -17.80
C SER A 279 13.25 7.17 -18.63
N VAL A 280 13.49 7.18 -19.94
CA VAL A 280 13.13 6.07 -20.83
C VAL A 280 13.67 4.74 -20.29
N GLU A 281 14.93 4.71 -19.83
CA GLU A 281 15.54 3.52 -19.23
C GLU A 281 14.78 3.04 -17.99
N THR A 282 14.42 3.93 -17.06
CA THR A 282 13.65 3.55 -15.87
C THR A 282 12.28 3.01 -16.25
N VAL A 283 11.56 3.66 -17.16
CA VAL A 283 10.24 3.18 -17.62
C VAL A 283 10.35 1.78 -18.23
N VAL A 284 11.32 1.56 -19.11
CA VAL A 284 11.56 0.25 -19.75
C VAL A 284 11.87 -0.84 -18.73
N ASN A 285 12.77 -0.55 -17.79
CA ASN A 285 13.15 -1.49 -16.72
C ASN A 285 11.98 -1.78 -15.78
N ASP A 286 11.17 -0.77 -15.47
CA ASP A 286 9.96 -0.91 -14.66
C ASP A 286 8.92 -1.79 -15.36
N ILE A 287 8.63 -1.54 -16.66
CA ILE A 287 7.71 -2.38 -17.45
C ILE A 287 8.20 -3.82 -17.40
N ASN A 288 9.47 -4.07 -17.70
CA ASN A 288 10.04 -5.39 -17.68
C ASN A 288 9.89 -6.08 -16.31
N THR A 289 10.23 -5.38 -15.23
CA THR A 289 10.17 -5.89 -13.86
C THR A 289 8.74 -6.23 -13.44
N MET A 290 7.79 -5.34 -13.74
CA MET A 290 6.39 -5.50 -13.38
C MET A 290 5.72 -6.61 -14.19
N VAL A 291 5.99 -6.73 -15.50
CA VAL A 291 5.50 -7.85 -16.32
C VAL A 291 6.03 -9.18 -15.80
N LYS A 292 7.34 -9.26 -15.52
CA LYS A 292 7.96 -10.48 -14.97
C LYS A 292 7.47 -10.86 -13.58
N SER A 293 6.99 -9.87 -12.82
CA SER A 293 6.50 -10.03 -11.45
C SER A 293 5.00 -9.73 -11.37
N LYS A 294 4.22 -10.04 -12.42
CA LYS A 294 2.85 -9.53 -12.53
C LYS A 294 1.94 -9.94 -11.37
N ASP A 295 2.14 -11.12 -10.81
CA ASP A 295 1.38 -11.62 -9.65
C ASP A 295 1.58 -10.77 -8.38
N LEU A 296 2.63 -9.95 -8.34
CA LEU A 296 2.97 -9.07 -7.23
C LEU A 296 2.62 -7.59 -7.50
N THR A 297 2.05 -7.25 -8.66
CA THR A 297 1.80 -5.86 -9.07
C THR A 297 0.38 -5.68 -9.63
N SER A 298 -0.05 -4.43 -9.82
CA SER A 298 -1.35 -4.08 -10.41
C SER A 298 -1.49 -4.50 -11.88
N ILE A 299 -0.39 -4.82 -12.57
CA ILE A 299 -0.41 -5.15 -14.01
C ILE A 299 -1.26 -6.40 -14.30
N ASN A 300 -1.39 -7.31 -13.34
CA ASN A 300 -2.22 -8.52 -13.52
C ASN A 300 -3.73 -8.21 -13.45
N ASN A 301 -4.11 -7.03 -12.97
CA ASN A 301 -5.51 -6.60 -12.81
C ASN A 301 -5.98 -5.67 -13.93
N GLY A 302 -5.09 -5.26 -14.83
CA GLY A 302 -5.43 -4.34 -15.91
C GLY A 302 -6.33 -4.99 -16.98
N GLN A 303 -6.93 -4.15 -17.81
CA GLN A 303 -7.89 -4.61 -18.81
C GLN A 303 -7.22 -5.43 -19.92
N ALA A 304 -6.05 -4.99 -20.37
CA ALA A 304 -5.26 -5.64 -21.42
C ALA A 304 -3.94 -6.18 -20.87
N SER A 305 -3.30 -5.48 -19.94
CA SER A 305 -2.00 -5.84 -19.38
C SER A 305 -1.97 -7.18 -18.62
N LYS A 306 -3.12 -7.65 -18.11
CA LYS A 306 -3.25 -9.00 -17.53
C LYS A 306 -2.86 -10.13 -18.50
N TYR A 307 -2.99 -9.88 -19.80
CA TYR A 307 -2.67 -10.82 -20.88
C TYR A 307 -1.20 -10.80 -21.28
N LEU A 308 -0.36 -10.01 -20.62
CA LEU A 308 1.08 -10.02 -20.85
C LEU A 308 1.71 -11.29 -20.29
N ASP A 309 2.67 -11.81 -21.06
CA ASP A 309 3.44 -12.98 -20.74
C ASP A 309 4.62 -12.63 -19.82
N GLN A 310 4.49 -13.04 -18.56
CA GLN A 310 5.50 -12.81 -17.53
C GLN A 310 6.86 -13.44 -17.85
N SER A 311 6.90 -14.53 -18.65
CA SER A 311 8.16 -15.19 -19.01
C SER A 311 8.97 -14.40 -20.03
N TYR A 312 8.32 -13.52 -20.79
CA TYR A 312 8.96 -12.68 -21.80
C TYR A 312 9.47 -11.36 -21.20
N GLY A 313 8.63 -10.68 -20.42
CA GLY A 313 8.93 -9.34 -19.93
C GLY A 313 8.82 -8.29 -21.04
N PHE A 314 9.75 -7.32 -21.04
CA PHE A 314 9.87 -6.28 -22.07
C PHE A 314 11.28 -6.31 -22.67
N ILE A 315 11.37 -6.41 -23.99
CA ILE A 315 12.65 -6.49 -24.72
C ILE A 315 12.82 -5.24 -25.59
N PRO A 316 13.79 -4.35 -25.28
CA PRO A 316 14.13 -3.21 -26.13
C PRO A 316 14.53 -3.60 -27.56
N THR A 317 14.19 -2.75 -28.53
CA THR A 317 14.49 -2.91 -29.96
C THR A 317 15.03 -1.64 -30.59
#